data_AF-A0A958AR85-F1
#
_entry.id   AF-A0A958AR85-F1
#
_cell.length_a   1.000
_cell.length_b   1.000
_cell.length_c   1.000
_cell.angle_alpha   90.00
_cell.angle_beta   90.00
_cell.angle_gamma   90.00
#
_symmetry.space_group_name_H-M   'P 1'
#
loop_
_entity.id
_entity.type
_entity.pdbx_description
1 polymer ?
#
loop_
_entity_poly.entity_id
_entity_poly.type
_entity_poly.pdbx_seq_one_letter_code
_entity_poly.pdbx_strand_id
1 'polypeptide(L)'
;MDTFNWLILGHLVGDWLLQNDWMAQGKKRGFFTAPGLVHYTIYTAAVIVFLWLSPQDTTGLGIYLCVGALIFLSHWIIDATKIVETWIRVFKQSNISIMRIMVDQTFHILVLATIAYVILVF
;
A
#
# COMPACT_ATOMS: atom_id res chain seq x y z
N MET A 1 -18.99 0.36 -8.55
CA MET A 1 -17.66 0.00 -8.01
C MET A 1 -17.81 -0.11 -6.51
N ASP A 2 -17.38 -1.22 -5.93
CA ASP A 2 -17.35 -1.40 -4.47
C ASP A 2 -16.14 -0.67 -3.83
N THR A 3 -16.07 -0.65 -2.50
CA THR A 3 -14.98 -0.02 -1.75
C THR A 3 -13.61 -0.58 -2.11
N PHE A 4 -13.50 -1.89 -2.32
CA PHE A 4 -12.23 -2.51 -2.69
C PHE A 4 -11.68 -1.96 -4.01
N ASN A 5 -12.55 -1.77 -5.02
CA ASN A 5 -12.16 -1.15 -6.27
C ASN A 5 -11.66 0.29 -6.09
N TRP A 6 -12.27 1.07 -5.18
CA TRP A 6 -11.79 2.41 -4.84
C TRP A 6 -10.41 2.37 -4.17
N LEU A 7 -10.20 1.44 -3.23
CA LEU A 7 -8.89 1.26 -2.60
C LEU A 7 -7.80 0.88 -3.61
N ILE A 8 -8.10 0.01 -4.58
CA ILE A 8 -7.18 -0.31 -5.67
C ILE A 8 -6.80 0.95 -6.46
N LEU A 9 -7.78 1.78 -6.83
CA LEU A 9 -7.49 3.03 -7.53
C LEU A 9 -6.59 3.96 -6.70
N GLY A 10 -6.89 4.12 -5.40
CA GLY A 10 -6.06 4.89 -4.48
C GLY A 10 -4.63 4.37 -4.39
N HIS A 11 -4.47 3.04 -4.40
CA HIS A 11 -3.17 2.38 -4.40
C HIS A 11 -2.39 2.63 -5.70
N LEU A 12 -3.01 2.44 -6.86
CA LEU A 12 -2.36 2.71 -8.15
C LEU A 12 -1.96 4.18 -8.28
N VAL A 13 -2.82 5.10 -7.82
CA VAL A 13 -2.50 6.53 -7.81
C VAL A 13 -1.34 6.83 -6.85
N GLY A 14 -1.39 6.32 -5.62
CA GLY A 14 -0.36 6.58 -4.62
C GLY A 14 1.01 5.98 -4.95
N ASP A 15 1.04 4.73 -5.41
CA ASP A 15 2.27 3.95 -5.55
C ASP A 15 2.89 4.05 -6.95
N TRP A 16 2.09 4.33 -7.99
CA TRP A 16 2.61 4.43 -9.37
C TRP A 16 2.53 5.84 -9.92
N LEU A 17 1.39 6.52 -9.78
CA LEU A 17 1.21 7.82 -10.42
C LEU A 17 1.94 8.94 -9.65
N LEU A 18 1.90 8.89 -8.32
CA LEU A 18 2.47 9.93 -7.45
C LEU A 18 3.86 9.59 -6.92
N GLN A 19 4.32 8.34 -7.06
CA GLN A 19 5.67 7.94 -6.70
C GLN A 19 6.66 8.34 -7.80
N ASN A 20 7.72 9.05 -7.43
CA ASN A 20 8.83 9.35 -8.33
C ASN A 20 10.07 8.48 -8.04
N ASP A 21 11.10 8.59 -8.89
CA ASP A 21 12.33 7.79 -8.76
C ASP A 21 13.05 7.99 -7.41
N TRP A 22 13.08 9.22 -6.89
CA TRP A 22 13.68 9.50 -5.58
C TRP A 22 13.01 8.71 -4.44
N MET A 23 11.68 8.63 -4.45
CA MET A 23 10.91 7.82 -3.51
C MET A 23 11.20 6.33 -3.70
N ALA A 24 11.07 5.82 -4.93
CA ALA A 24 11.22 4.40 -5.25
C ALA A 24 12.62 3.86 -4.90
N GLN A 25 13.68 4.60 -5.24
CA GLN A 25 15.06 4.20 -4.94
C GLN A 25 15.44 4.46 -3.48
N GLY A 26 14.83 5.46 -2.86
CA GLY A 26 15.15 5.90 -1.50
C GLY A 26 14.47 5.08 -0.40
N LYS A 27 13.26 4.55 -0.65
CA LYS A 27 12.48 3.80 0.34
C LYS A 27 13.13 2.47 0.76
N LYS A 28 13.92 1.86 -0.12
CA LYS A 28 14.63 0.59 0.13
C LYS A 28 15.97 0.73 0.87
N ARG A 29 16.43 1.95 1.17
CA ARG A 29 17.78 2.19 1.77
C ARG A 29 17.82 2.04 3.30
N GLY A 30 16.69 1.85 3.95
CA GLY A 30 16.59 1.69 5.40
C GLY A 30 15.16 1.84 5.88
N PHE A 31 14.95 1.64 7.19
CA PHE A 31 13.60 1.67 7.77
C PHE A 31 12.96 3.05 7.79
N PHE A 32 13.73 4.11 8.08
CA PHE A 32 13.22 5.46 8.27
C PHE A 32 13.97 6.45 7.38
N THR A 33 13.77 6.34 6.07
CA THR A 33 14.34 7.29 5.11
C THR A 33 13.33 8.41 4.83
N ALA A 34 13.81 9.64 4.64
CA ALA A 34 12.97 10.75 4.18
C ALA A 34 12.15 10.40 2.91
N PRO A 35 12.74 9.83 1.83
CA PRO A 35 11.96 9.40 0.66
C PRO A 35 10.89 8.36 0.98
N GLY A 36 11.19 7.39 1.86
CA GLY A 36 10.22 6.41 2.30
C GLY A 36 9.06 7.06 3.06
N LEU A 37 9.35 7.87 4.08
CA LEU A 37 8.31 8.53 4.88
C LEU A 37 7.40 9.43 4.05
N VAL A 38 7.97 10.19 3.10
CA VAL A 38 7.18 11.00 2.17
C VAL A 38 6.28 10.11 1.32
N HIS A 39 6.83 9.04 0.75
CA HIS A 39 6.07 8.11 -0.07
C HIS A 39 4.93 7.44 0.70
N TYR A 40 5.20 6.87 1.88
CA TYR A 40 4.17 6.19 2.68
C TYR A 40 3.05 7.15 3.09
N THR A 41 3.39 8.42 3.34
CA THR A 41 2.41 9.48 3.65
C THR A 41 1.55 9.80 2.44
N ILE A 42 2.15 10.04 1.27
CA ILE A 42 1.43 10.32 0.01
C ILE A 42 0.53 9.14 -0.37
N TYR A 43 1.07 7.92 -0.29
CA TYR A 43 0.33 6.69 -0.55
C TYR A 43 -0.89 6.57 0.36
N THR A 44 -0.68 6.72 1.69
CA THR A 44 -1.77 6.63 2.67
C THR A 44 -2.82 7.71 2.41
N ALA A 45 -2.41 8.95 2.14
CA ALA A 45 -3.32 10.04 1.82
C ALA A 45 -4.13 9.74 0.55
N ALA A 46 -3.51 9.22 -0.50
CA ALA A 46 -4.20 8.83 -1.73
C ALA A 46 -5.25 7.75 -1.45
N VAL A 47 -4.90 6.67 -0.74
CA VAL A 47 -5.86 5.60 -0.43
C VAL A 47 -7.00 6.09 0.46
N ILE A 48 -6.73 6.95 1.44
CA ILE A 48 -7.76 7.55 2.30
C ILE A 48 -8.70 8.48 1.53
N VAL A 49 -8.19 9.26 0.59
CA VAL A 49 -9.04 10.09 -0.30
C VAL A 49 -9.96 9.20 -1.13
N PHE A 50 -9.46 8.11 -1.69
CA PHE A 50 -10.29 7.18 -2.47
C PHE A 50 -11.28 6.39 -1.60
N LEU A 51 -10.92 6.07 -0.35
CA LEU A 51 -11.88 5.52 0.62
C LEU A 51 -13.00 6.51 0.92
N TRP A 52 -12.69 7.79 1.13
CA TRP A 52 -13.68 8.84 1.36
C TRP A 52 -14.63 9.06 0.16
N LEU A 53 -14.13 8.85 -1.07
CA LEU A 53 -14.94 8.88 -2.29
C LEU A 53 -15.78 7.61 -2.51
N SER A 54 -15.49 6.54 -1.77
CA SER A 54 -16.21 5.28 -1.94
C SER A 54 -17.67 5.42 -1.48
N PRO A 55 -18.63 4.67 -2.06
CA PRO A 55 -20.06 4.79 -1.73
C PRO A 55 -20.43 4.31 -0.32
N GLN A 56 -19.46 3.91 0.48
CA GLN A 56 -19.68 3.27 1.76
C GLN A 56 -19.89 4.32 2.86
N ASP A 57 -20.77 4.01 3.81
CA ASP A 57 -21.10 4.91 4.90
C ASP A 57 -20.01 4.87 5.99
N THR A 58 -18.78 5.25 5.63
CA THR A 58 -17.66 5.41 6.57
C THR A 58 -17.81 6.72 7.33
N THR A 59 -18.73 6.76 8.29
CA THR A 59 -19.17 7.99 8.97
C THR A 59 -18.34 8.41 10.19
N GLY A 60 -17.31 7.63 10.55
CA GLY A 60 -16.47 7.91 11.72
C GLY A 60 -15.05 8.31 11.37
N LEU A 61 -14.57 9.44 11.90
CA LEU A 61 -13.14 9.80 11.88
C LEU A 61 -12.24 8.66 12.39
N GLY A 62 -12.73 7.90 13.39
CA GLY A 62 -12.03 6.74 13.93
C GLY A 62 -11.75 5.64 12.89
N ILE A 63 -12.64 5.42 11.93
CA ILE A 63 -12.45 4.44 10.86
C ILE A 63 -11.32 4.91 9.94
N TYR A 64 -11.33 6.17 9.51
CA TYR A 64 -10.27 6.71 8.65
C TYR A 64 -8.90 6.69 9.34
N LEU A 65 -8.84 7.02 10.64
CA LEU A 65 -7.60 6.95 11.41
C LEU A 65 -7.10 5.51 11.55
N CYS A 66 -7.99 4.56 11.85
CA CYS A 66 -7.65 3.14 11.95
C CYS A 66 -7.14 2.59 10.61
N VAL A 67 -7.90 2.79 9.53
CA VAL A 67 -7.54 2.33 8.19
C VAL A 67 -6.27 3.02 7.71
N GLY A 68 -6.13 4.32 7.93
CA GLY A 68 -4.92 5.08 7.56
C GLY A 68 -3.67 4.57 8.28
N ALA A 69 -3.78 4.29 9.58
CA ALA A 69 -2.68 3.71 10.35
C ALA A 69 -2.30 2.31 9.82
N LEU A 70 -3.28 1.45 9.55
CA LEU A 70 -3.03 0.11 9.02
C LEU A 70 -2.36 0.16 7.65
N ILE A 71 -2.86 0.99 6.73
CA ILE A 71 -2.29 1.19 5.39
C ILE A 71 -0.86 1.69 5.48
N PHE A 72 -0.62 2.74 6.28
CA PHE A 72 0.71 3.32 6.44
C PHE A 72 1.70 2.29 6.96
N LEU A 73 1.33 1.58 8.04
CA LEU A 73 2.20 0.59 8.68
C LEU A 73 2.47 -0.61 7.76
N SER A 74 1.44 -1.15 7.11
CA SER A 74 1.61 -2.28 6.19
C SER A 74 2.49 -1.91 5.00
N HIS A 75 2.28 -0.74 4.43
CA HIS A 75 3.01 -0.29 3.25
C HIS A 75 4.48 -0.01 3.61
N TRP A 76 4.72 0.65 4.76
CA TRP A 76 6.05 0.78 5.34
C TRP A 76 6.74 -0.57 5.56
N ILE A 77 6.06 -1.55 6.15
CA ILE A 77 6.62 -2.88 6.40
C ILE A 77 6.99 -3.57 5.09
N ILE A 78 6.11 -3.58 4.09
CA ILE A 78 6.39 -4.22 2.80
C ILE A 78 7.56 -3.54 2.10
N ASP A 79 7.58 -2.21 2.09
CA ASP A 79 8.55 -1.44 1.32
C ASP A 79 9.91 -1.34 1.99
N ALA A 80 9.96 -1.15 3.30
CA ALA A 80 11.20 -0.92 4.03
C ALA A 80 11.91 -2.22 4.45
N THR A 81 11.23 -3.37 4.38
CA THR A 81 11.81 -4.68 4.71
C THR A 81 12.21 -5.46 3.47
N LYS A 82 12.70 -6.69 3.69
CA LYS A 82 13.06 -7.66 2.64
C LYS A 82 12.00 -8.75 2.46
N ILE A 83 10.72 -8.48 2.77
CA ILE A 83 9.64 -9.48 2.67
C ILE A 83 9.53 -9.99 1.24
N VAL A 84 9.55 -9.09 0.26
CA VAL A 84 9.44 -9.44 -1.17
C VAL A 84 10.62 -10.31 -1.63
N GLU A 85 11.85 -9.93 -1.30
CA GLU A 85 13.04 -10.72 -1.64
C GLU A 85 13.05 -12.08 -0.94
N THR A 86 12.59 -12.13 0.31
CA THR A 86 12.46 -13.37 1.07
C THR A 86 11.44 -14.29 0.41
N TRP A 87 10.27 -13.75 0.04
CA TRP A 87 9.22 -14.51 -0.62
C TRP A 87 9.69 -15.10 -1.95
N ILE A 88 10.30 -14.29 -2.81
CA ILE A 88 10.85 -14.72 -4.11
C ILE A 88 11.86 -15.85 -3.92
N ARG A 89 12.70 -15.78 -2.88
CA ARG A 89 13.68 -16.84 -2.56
C ARG A 89 13.00 -18.12 -2.09
N VAL A 90 12.04 -18.03 -1.17
CA VAL A 90 11.34 -19.18 -0.58
C VAL A 90 10.55 -19.93 -1.66
N PHE A 91 9.83 -19.20 -2.52
CA PHE A 91 9.03 -19.77 -3.60
C PHE A 91 9.81 -20.01 -4.89
N LYS A 92 11.13 -19.76 -4.90
CA LYS A 92 12.03 -19.93 -6.05
C LYS A 92 11.51 -19.25 -7.33
N GLN A 93 10.96 -18.05 -7.19
CA GLN A 93 10.46 -17.27 -8.32
C GLN A 93 11.62 -16.64 -9.10
N SER A 94 11.38 -16.34 -10.38
CA SER A 94 12.36 -15.67 -11.24
C SER A 94 12.82 -14.34 -10.64
N ASN A 95 14.13 -14.18 -10.47
CA ASN A 95 14.70 -12.98 -9.88
C ASN A 95 14.91 -11.86 -10.93
N ILE A 96 13.81 -11.41 -11.53
CA ILE A 96 13.77 -10.32 -12.50
C ILE A 96 12.94 -9.15 -11.96
N SER A 97 13.22 -7.93 -12.45
CA SER A 97 12.60 -6.71 -11.93
C SER A 97 11.06 -6.76 -11.92
N ILE A 98 10.46 -7.16 -13.04
CA ILE A 98 8.99 -7.23 -13.14
C ILE A 98 8.37 -8.21 -12.15
N MET A 99 9.02 -9.34 -11.86
CA MET A 99 8.52 -10.30 -10.87
C MET A 99 8.56 -9.71 -9.47
N ARG A 100 9.63 -8.99 -9.12
CA ARG A 100 9.73 -8.27 -7.84
C ARG A 100 8.61 -7.26 -7.68
N ILE A 101 8.36 -6.46 -8.71
CA ILE A 101 7.26 -5.49 -8.72
C ILE A 101 5.92 -6.22 -8.55
N MET A 102 5.64 -7.25 -9.34
CA MET A 102 4.35 -7.96 -9.24
C MET A 102 4.11 -8.60 -7.85
N VAL A 103 5.14 -9.19 -7.23
CA VAL A 103 5.04 -9.75 -5.88
C VAL A 103 4.79 -8.64 -4.85
N ASP A 104 5.54 -7.54 -4.93
CA ASP A 104 5.39 -6.35 -4.08
C ASP A 104 3.95 -5.79 -4.15
N GLN A 105 3.45 -5.54 -5.36
CA GLN A 105 2.10 -5.02 -5.60
C GLN A 105 1.02 -5.99 -5.11
N THR A 106 1.24 -7.30 -5.25
CA THR A 106 0.30 -8.31 -4.74
C THR A 106 0.17 -8.25 -3.22
N PHE A 107 1.27 -8.05 -2.48
CA PHE A 107 1.20 -7.88 -1.03
C PHE A 107 0.39 -6.65 -0.64
N HIS A 108 0.59 -5.52 -1.33
CA HIS A 108 -0.19 -4.30 -1.10
C HIS A 108 -1.68 -4.53 -1.37
N ILE A 109 -2.04 -5.17 -2.49
CA ILE A 109 -3.44 -5.49 -2.82
C ILE A 109 -4.06 -6.45 -1.80
N LEU A 110 -3.32 -7.45 -1.31
CA LEU A 110 -3.82 -8.37 -0.26
C LEU A 110 -4.14 -7.64 1.04
N VAL A 111 -3.35 -6.63 1.42
CA VAL A 111 -3.66 -5.78 2.56
C VAL A 111 -4.97 -5.02 2.32
N LEU A 112 -5.14 -4.38 1.16
CA LEU A 112 -6.36 -3.64 0.84
C LEU A 112 -7.59 -4.53 0.84
N ALA A 113 -7.48 -5.75 0.28
CA ALA A 113 -8.55 -6.74 0.30
C ALA A 113 -8.92 -7.14 1.73
N THR A 114 -7.92 -7.33 2.60
CA THR A 114 -8.12 -7.66 4.01
C THR A 114 -8.81 -6.51 4.75
N ILE A 115 -8.36 -5.27 4.55
CA ILE A 115 -8.99 -4.09 5.16
C ILE A 115 -10.44 -3.94 4.69
N ALA A 116 -10.66 -4.04 3.37
CA ALA A 116 -12.00 -3.95 2.80
C ALA A 116 -12.91 -5.00 3.44
N TYR A 117 -12.49 -6.27 3.46
CA TYR A 117 -13.32 -7.37 3.93
C TYR A 117 -13.53 -7.40 5.45
N VAL A 118 -12.52 -7.08 6.25
CA VAL A 118 -12.56 -7.25 7.71
C VAL A 118 -13.05 -6.00 8.43
N ILE A 119 -12.75 -4.81 7.90
CA ILE A 119 -13.00 -3.55 8.59
C ILE A 119 -14.18 -2.81 7.95
N LEU A 120 -14.28 -2.87 6.62
CA LEU A 120 -15.19 -2.01 5.88
C LEU A 120 -16.46 -2.73 5.41
N VAL A 121 -16.58 -4.06 5.46
CA VAL A 121 -17.80 -4.79 5.02
C VAL A 121 -18.98 -4.73 6.03
N PHE A 122 -18.84 -3.97 7.12
CA PHE A 122 -19.90 -3.78 8.12
C PHE A 122 -20.69 -2.49 7.90
#